data_AF-A0A965HNE8-F1
#
_entry.id   AF-A0A965HNE8-F1
#
_cell.length_a   1.000
_cell.length_b   1.000
_cell.length_c   1.000
_cell.angle_alpha   90.00
_cell.angle_beta   90.00
_cell.angle_gamma   90.00
#
_symmetry.space_group_name_H-M   'P 1'
#
loop_
_entity.id
_entity.type
_entity.pdbx_description
1 polymer ?
#
loop_
_entity_poly.entity_id
_entity_poly.type
_entity_poly.pdbx_seq_one_letter_code
_entity_poly.pdbx_strand_id
1 'polypeptide(L)' 'MTTLHPVILCGGSGTRLWPLSRQQFPKQFVPL' A
#
# COMPACT_ATOMS: atom_id res chain seq x y z
N MET A 1 -32.45 -0.29 0.24
CA MET A 1 -31.24 -0.83 0.90
C MET A 1 -30.05 -0.51 0.01
N THR A 2 -29.18 0.43 0.42
CA THR A 2 -27.99 0.82 -0.35
C THR A 2 -26.81 -0.06 0.05
N THR A 3 -26.15 -0.67 -0.93
CA THR A 3 -24.97 -1.52 -0.74
C THR A 3 -23.70 -0.66 -0.68
N LEU A 4 -23.01 -0.69 0.47
CA LEU A 4 -21.72 -0.03 0.62
C LEU A 4 -20.60 -0.89 0.04
N HIS A 5 -19.72 -0.27 -0.74
CA HIS A 5 -18.57 -0.91 -1.35
C HIS A 5 -17.28 -0.32 -0.75
N PRO A 6 -16.52 -1.08 0.05
CA PRO A 6 -15.23 -0.61 0.53
C PRO A 6 -14.24 -0.53 -0.63
N VAL A 7 -13.52 0.58 -0.71
CA VAL A 7 -12.45 0.79 -1.69
C VAL A 7 -11.14 0.98 -0.94
N ILE A 8 -10.14 0.20 -1.30
CA ILE A 8 -8.79 0.35 -0.76
C ILE A 8 -7.95 1.11 -1.79
N LEU A 9 -7.43 2.26 -1.38
CA LEU A 9 -6.47 3.03 -2.19
C LEU A 9 -5.06 2.51 -1.91
N CYS A 10 -4.54 1.71 -2.83
CA CYS A 10 -3.18 1.17 -2.78
C CYS A 10 -2.27 1.92 -3.76
N GLY A 11 -1.34 2.72 -3.24
CA GLY A 11 -0.33 3.40 -4.04
C GLY A 11 0.66 4.24 -3.23
N GLY A 12 1.53 4.96 -3.93
CA GLY A 12 2.60 5.80 -3.37
C GLY A 12 3.93 5.05 -3.22
N SER A 13 5.04 5.77 -3.40
CA SER A 13 6.41 5.21 -3.50
C SER A 13 6.99 4.64 -2.20
N GLY A 14 6.39 4.95 -1.04
CA GLY A 14 6.83 4.38 0.24
C GLY A 14 8.25 4.79 0.66
N THR A 15 8.76 5.95 0.22
CA THR A 15 10.15 6.39 0.44
C THR A 15 10.56 6.46 1.92
N ARG A 16 9.62 6.71 2.85
CA ARG A 16 9.89 6.68 4.30
C ARG A 16 10.26 5.30 4.84
N LEU A 17 9.86 4.24 4.15
CA LEU A 17 10.15 2.85 4.51
C LEU A 17 11.36 2.30 3.74
N TRP A 18 12.12 3.16 3.06
CA TRP A 18 13.38 2.73 2.47
C TRP A 18 14.34 2.25 3.57
N PRO A 19 15.09 1.14 3.39
CA PRO A 19 15.27 0.35 2.16
C PRO A 19 14.25 -0.78 1.97
N LEU A 20 13.32 -0.98 2.91
CA LEU A 20 12.33 -2.06 2.90
C LEU A 20 11.33 -1.92 1.74
N SER A 21 10.84 -0.69 1.47
CA SER A 21 10.01 -0.40 0.31
C SER A 21 10.87 -0.04 -0.91
N ARG A 22 10.69 -0.75 -2.02
CA ARG A 22 11.37 -0.56 -3.32
C ARG A 22 10.37 -0.69 -4.46
N GLN A 23 10.77 -0.32 -5.68
CA GLN A 23 9.91 -0.46 -6.85
C GLN A 23 9.40 -1.90 -7.06
N GLN A 24 10.27 -2.89 -6.84
CA GLN A 24 9.90 -4.32 -6.92
C GLN A 24 9.27 -4.87 -5.63
N PHE A 25 9.35 -4.14 -4.50
CA PHE A 25 8.81 -4.52 -3.20
C PHE A 25 7.99 -3.37 -2.59
N PRO A 26 6.72 -3.18 -3.01
CA PRO A 26 5.89 -2.07 -2.56
C PRO A 26 5.61 -2.08 -1.05
N LYS A 27 5.44 -0.89 -0.46
CA LYS A 27 5.15 -0.71 0.98
C LYS A 27 3.98 -1.53 1.51
N GLN A 28 2.98 -1.84 0.68
CA GLN A 28 1.77 -2.57 1.07
C GLN A 28 2.06 -4.03 1.44
N PHE A 29 3.22 -4.55 1.04
CA PHE A 29 3.64 -5.92 1.28
C PHE A 29 4.82 -6.02 2.26
N VAL A 30 5.25 -4.90 2.85
CA VAL A 30 6.30 -4.90 3.87
C VAL A 30 5.71 -5.50 5.16
N PRO A 31 6.35 -6.52 5.76
CA PRO A 31 5.93 -7.00 7.07
C PRO A 31 6.22 -5.92 8.12
N LEU A 32 5.18 -5.48 8.83
CA LEU A 32 5.27 -4.55 9.96
C LEU A 32 5.20 -5.31 11.29
#